data_AF-A0A1Q5T3M1-F1
#
_entry.id   AF-A0A1Q5T3M1-F1
#
_cell.length_a   1.000
_cell.length_b   1.000
_cell.length_c   1.000
_cell.angle_alpha   90.00
_cell.angle_beta   90.00
_cell.angle_gamma   90.00
#
_symmetry.space_group_name_H-M   'P 1'
#
loop_
_entity.id
_entity.type
_entity.pdbx_description
1 polymer ?
#
loop_
_entity_poly.entity_id
_entity_poly.type
_entity_poly.pdbx_seq_one_letter_code
_entity_poly.pdbx_strand_id
1 'polypeptide(L)'
;MVFAPPLAEALRTFVPFIAAGVLIGYHIGHDLAFLRHALWRHYRQKWSGRFLDLQPMMTLIGHSCPTFDDALACYGIRCPRRHTADGDVEAMAKLWAILLDEFRQRGIETLHDLYAALSRC
;
A
#
# COMPACT_ATOMS: atom_id res chain seq x y z
N MET A 1 -16.29 -20.59 -12.13
CA MET A 1 -15.07 -20.63 -12.97
C MET A 1 -14.60 -19.19 -13.11
N VAL A 2 -13.50 -18.82 -12.44
CA VAL A 2 -12.95 -17.46 -12.56
C VAL A 2 -11.98 -17.50 -13.73
N PHE A 3 -12.37 -16.96 -14.88
CA PHE A 3 -11.44 -16.76 -15.99
C PHE A 3 -10.59 -15.53 -15.66
N ALA A 4 -9.28 -15.73 -15.53
CA ALA A 4 -8.35 -14.63 -15.39
C ALA A 4 -8.21 -13.92 -16.75
N PRO A 5 -8.46 -12.59 -16.84
CA PRO A 5 -8.25 -11.86 -18.08
C PRO A 5 -6.76 -11.84 -18.43
N PRO A 6 -6.41 -11.65 -19.73
CA PRO A 6 -5.05 -11.34 -20.11
C PRO A 6 -4.51 -10.13 -19.34
N LEU A 7 -3.24 -10.16 -18.93
CA LEU A 7 -2.65 -9.09 -18.11
C LEU A 7 -2.81 -7.70 -18.74
N ALA A 8 -2.62 -7.57 -20.05
CA ALA A 8 -2.83 -6.31 -20.75
C ALA A 8 -4.27 -5.78 -20.56
N GLU A 9 -5.28 -6.65 -20.68
CA GLU A 9 -6.68 -6.24 -20.48
C GLU A 9 -6.94 -5.78 -19.04
N ALA A 10 -6.42 -6.50 -18.05
CA ALA A 10 -6.52 -6.09 -16.65
C ALA A 10 -5.83 -4.73 -16.39
N LEU A 11 -4.62 -4.52 -16.95
CA LEU A 11 -3.89 -3.27 -16.83
C LEU A 11 -4.62 -2.10 -17.47
N ARG A 12 -5.27 -2.31 -18.62
CA ARG A 12 -6.04 -1.29 -19.34
C ARG A 12 -7.14 -0.68 -18.46
N THR A 13 -7.79 -1.48 -17.63
CA THR A 13 -8.83 -1.00 -16.70
C THR A 13 -8.26 -0.56 -15.35
N PHE A 14 -7.22 -1.24 -14.87
CA PHE A 14 -6.64 -0.99 -13.55
C PHE A 14 -5.85 0.32 -13.48
N VAL A 15 -5.04 0.63 -14.49
CA VAL A 15 -4.14 1.79 -14.48
C VAL A 15 -4.90 3.12 -14.36
N PRO A 16 -5.97 3.38 -15.15
CA PRO A 16 -6.79 4.58 -14.97
C PRO A 16 -7.42 4.68 -13.58
N PHE A 17 -7.84 3.54 -13.01
CA PHE A 17 -8.45 3.49 -11.68
C PHE A 17 -7.46 3.93 -10.59
N ILE A 18 -6.22 3.45 -10.62
CA ILE A 18 -5.21 3.80 -9.62
C ILE A 18 -4.55 5.17 -9.85
N ALA A 19 -4.66 5.74 -11.05
CA ALA A 19 -4.01 7.01 -11.41
C ALA A 19 -4.55 8.22 -10.64
N ALA A 20 -5.80 8.17 -10.16
CA ALA A 20 -6.43 9.26 -9.42
C ALA A 20 -5.98 9.34 -7.94
N GLY A 21 -5.32 8.31 -7.42
CA GLY A 21 -5.07 8.13 -6.00
C GLY A 21 -3.61 8.17 -5.56
N VAL A 22 -3.42 7.85 -4.29
CA VAL A 22 -2.12 7.48 -3.72
C VAL A 22 -2.22 5.99 -3.38
N LEU A 23 -1.31 5.19 -3.94
CA LEU A 23 -1.26 3.77 -3.60
C LEU A 23 -0.67 3.60 -2.20
N ILE A 24 -1.28 2.73 -1.41
CA ILE A 24 -0.75 2.33 -0.11
C ILE A 24 -0.44 0.84 -0.17
N GLY A 25 0.65 0.44 0.47
CA GLY A 25 1.07 -0.95 0.51
C GLY A 25 2.04 -1.20 1.67
N TYR A 26 2.24 -2.45 2.02
CA TYR A 26 3.24 -2.85 3.01
C TYR A 26 4.39 -3.52 2.27
N HIS A 27 5.59 -2.92 2.27
CA HIS A 27 6.66 -3.26 1.32
C HIS A 27 6.23 -3.08 -0.14
N ILE A 28 5.51 -1.98 -0.42
CA ILE A 28 4.87 -1.69 -1.71
C ILE A 28 5.85 -1.65 -2.89
N GLY A 29 7.16 -1.55 -2.63
CA GLY A 29 8.19 -1.62 -3.65
C GLY A 29 8.09 -2.87 -4.55
N HIS A 30 7.69 -4.02 -4.00
CA HIS A 30 7.49 -5.24 -4.78
C HIS A 30 6.34 -5.10 -5.80
N ASP A 31 5.17 -4.65 -5.36
CA ASP A 31 3.99 -4.41 -6.20
C ASP A 31 4.27 -3.36 -7.28
N LEU A 32 4.98 -2.29 -6.93
CA LEU A 32 5.36 -1.25 -7.87
C LEU A 32 6.37 -1.75 -8.91
N ALA A 33 7.30 -2.63 -8.53
CA ALA A 33 8.23 -3.24 -9.47
C ALA A 33 7.47 -4.12 -10.49
N PHE A 34 6.51 -4.92 -10.03
CA PHE A 34 5.63 -5.69 -10.90
C PHE A 34 4.85 -4.78 -11.86
N LEU A 35 4.17 -3.76 -11.34
CA LEU A 35 3.37 -2.82 -12.13
C LEU A 35 4.23 -2.10 -13.18
N ARG A 36 5.41 -1.61 -12.81
CA ARG A 36 6.35 -0.95 -13.72
C ARG A 36 6.81 -1.88 -14.84
N HIS A 37 7.18 -3.12 -14.50
CA HIS A 37 7.58 -4.11 -15.49
C HIS A 37 6.44 -4.42 -16.47
N ALA A 38 5.24 -4.65 -15.95
CA ALA A 38 4.07 -5.00 -16.74
C ALA A 38 3.65 -3.86 -17.68
N LEU A 39 3.62 -2.61 -17.20
CA LEU A 39 3.34 -1.43 -18.00
C LEU A 39 4.39 -1.20 -19.09
N TRP A 40 5.67 -1.38 -18.77
CA TRP A 40 6.74 -1.24 -19.75
C TRP A 40 6.62 -2.31 -20.84
N ARG A 41 6.35 -3.56 -20.47
CA ARG A 41 6.23 -4.70 -21.39
C ARG A 41 5.07 -4.53 -22.37
N HIS A 42 3.89 -4.13 -21.89
CA HIS A 42 2.66 -4.11 -22.69
C HIS A 42 2.35 -2.77 -23.35
N TYR A 43 2.79 -1.65 -22.75
CA TYR A 43 2.41 -0.30 -23.18
C TYR A 43 3.59 0.64 -23.40
N ARG A 44 4.83 0.23 -23.05
CA ARG A 44 6.02 1.09 -23.04
C ARG A 44 5.83 2.37 -22.20
N GLN A 45 4.97 2.28 -21.18
CA GLN A 45 4.66 3.37 -20.26
C GLN A 45 5.40 3.20 -18.93
N LYS A 46 5.75 4.33 -18.31
CA LYS A 46 6.26 4.38 -16.94
C LYS A 46 5.13 4.74 -15.98
N TRP A 47 5.07 4.06 -14.84
CA TRP A 47 4.20 4.48 -13.73
C TRP A 47 4.83 5.66 -12.98
N SER A 48 4.07 6.74 -12.80
CA SER A 48 4.47 7.96 -12.07
C SER A 48 3.51 8.34 -10.94
N GLY A 49 2.55 7.49 -10.60
CA GLY A 49 1.61 7.76 -9.51
C GLY A 49 2.29 7.72 -8.14
N ARG A 50 1.69 8.45 -7.19
CA ARG A 50 2.17 8.53 -5.80
C ARG A 50 1.91 7.22 -5.07
N PHE A 51 2.80 6.90 -4.14
CA PHE A 51 2.64 5.76 -3.25
C PHE A 51 3.16 6.06 -1.85
N LEU A 52 2.74 5.24 -0.91
CA LEU A 52 3.13 5.24 0.48
C LEU A 52 3.40 3.80 0.94
N ASP A 53 4.53 3.59 1.59
CA ASP A 53 4.82 2.33 2.26
C ASP A 53 4.44 2.44 3.74
N LEU A 54 3.60 1.51 4.21
CA LEU A 54 3.13 1.47 5.58
C LEU A 54 4.22 0.97 6.55
N GLN A 55 5.25 0.24 6.08
CA GLN A 55 6.25 -0.30 6.99
C GLN A 55 7.06 0.80 7.71
N PRO A 56 7.61 1.83 7.01
CA PRO A 56 8.28 2.95 7.68
C PRO A 56 7.34 3.73 8.60
N MET A 57 6.04 3.75 8.30
CA MET A 57 5.04 4.41 9.12
C MET A 57 4.80 3.72 10.45
N MET A 58 4.82 2.37 10.47
CA MET A 58 4.81 1.61 11.72
C MET A 58 5.99 2.00 12.61
N THR A 59 7.18 2.10 12.02
CA THR A 59 8.39 2.54 12.73
C THR A 59 8.26 3.97 13.25
N LEU A 60 7.73 4.89 12.43
CA LEU A 60 7.48 6.29 12.82
C LEU A 60 6.59 6.40 14.06
N ILE A 61 5.61 5.51 14.20
CA ILE A 61 4.73 5.50 15.37
C ILE A 61 5.27 4.66 16.55
N GLY A 62 6.48 4.11 16.43
CA GLY A 62 7.17 3.41 17.52
C GLY A 62 6.98 1.90 17.51
N HIS A 63 6.47 1.31 16.42
CA HIS A 63 6.31 -0.13 16.28
C HIS A 63 7.34 -0.71 15.31
N SER A 64 8.18 -1.63 15.80
CA SER A 64 9.09 -2.41 14.96
C SER A 64 8.36 -3.61 14.37
N CYS A 65 7.61 -3.36 13.30
CA CYS A 65 6.94 -4.40 12.54
C CYS A 65 7.68 -4.57 11.21
N PRO A 66 8.52 -5.61 11.05
CA PRO A 66 9.21 -5.85 9.78
C PRO A 66 8.30 -6.47 8.74
N THR A 67 7.24 -7.21 9.13
CA THR A 67 6.30 -7.82 8.19
C THR A 67 4.88 -7.28 8.34
N PHE A 68 4.07 -7.48 7.30
CA PHE A 68 2.66 -7.14 7.37
C PHE A 68 1.93 -7.98 8.43
N ASP A 69 2.34 -9.24 8.66
CA ASP A 69 1.78 -10.06 9.74
C ASP A 69 2.07 -9.46 11.12
N ASP A 70 3.29 -8.97 11.36
CA ASP A 70 3.66 -8.31 12.61
C ASP A 70 2.81 -7.06 12.85
N ALA A 71 2.57 -6.27 11.80
CA ALA A 71 1.73 -5.08 11.89
C ALA A 71 0.26 -5.42 12.20
N LEU A 72 -0.29 -6.46 11.57
CA LEU A 72 -1.64 -6.94 11.90
C LEU A 72 -1.72 -7.45 13.34
N ALA A 73 -0.72 -8.21 13.78
CA ALA A 73 -0.64 -8.74 15.15
C ALA A 73 -0.55 -7.61 16.19
N CYS A 74 0.23 -6.57 15.92
CA CYS A 74 0.39 -5.40 16.80
C CYS A 74 -0.93 -4.73 17.15
N TYR A 75 -1.86 -4.69 16.20
CA TYR A 75 -3.19 -4.07 16.36
C TYR A 75 -4.33 -5.09 16.48
N GLY A 76 -4.04 -6.39 16.62
CA GLY A 76 -5.05 -7.43 16.72
C GLY A 76 -5.99 -7.53 15.50
N ILE A 77 -5.53 -7.11 14.32
CA ILE A 77 -6.33 -7.12 13.10
C ILE A 77 -6.40 -8.54 12.55
N ARG A 78 -7.62 -9.07 12.42
CA ARG A 78 -7.83 -10.39 11.80
C ARG A 78 -7.85 -10.26 10.27
N CYS A 79 -7.10 -11.12 9.60
CA CYS A 79 -7.15 -11.33 8.15
C CYS A 79 -7.49 -12.80 7.83
N PRO A 80 -8.80 -13.17 7.77
CA PRO A 80 -9.21 -14.56 7.52
C PRO A 80 -8.80 -15.09 6.14
N ARG A 81 -8.58 -14.20 5.17
CA ARG A 81 -8.21 -14.51 3.78
C ARG A 81 -6.80 -14.03 3.47
N ARG A 82 -5.86 -14.25 4.40
CA ARG A 82 -4.45 -13.89 4.21
C ARG A 82 -3.88 -14.54 2.95
N HIS A 83 -2.99 -13.83 2.26
CA HIS A 83 -2.37 -14.26 0.99
C HIS A 83 -3.33 -14.28 -0.20
N THR A 84 -4.50 -13.67 -0.07
CA THR A 84 -5.36 -13.31 -1.20
C THR A 84 -5.30 -11.80 -1.36
N ALA A 85 -5.23 -11.32 -2.61
CA ALA A 85 -5.07 -9.89 -2.86
C ALA A 85 -6.19 -9.04 -2.24
N ASP A 86 -7.43 -9.51 -2.32
CA ASP A 86 -8.59 -8.83 -1.71
C ASP A 86 -8.59 -8.93 -0.18
N GLY A 87 -8.27 -10.11 0.38
CA GLY A 87 -8.17 -10.27 1.84
C GLY A 87 -7.06 -9.40 2.46
N ASP A 88 -5.91 -9.33 1.80
CA ASP A 88 -4.78 -8.51 2.25
C ASP A 88 -5.11 -7.01 2.16
N VAL A 89 -5.78 -6.57 1.09
CA VAL A 89 -6.25 -5.18 0.94
C VAL A 89 -7.29 -4.82 2.01
N GLU A 90 -8.23 -5.71 2.34
CA GLU A 90 -9.21 -5.49 3.41
C GLU A 90 -8.53 -5.30 4.79
N ALA A 91 -7.53 -6.13 5.10
CA ALA A 91 -6.76 -6.01 6.33
C ALA A 91 -5.91 -4.72 6.33
N MET A 92 -5.34 -4.36 5.18
CA MET A 92 -4.53 -3.16 5.03
C MET A 92 -5.34 -1.88 5.17
N ALA A 93 -6.58 -1.87 4.68
CA ALA A 93 -7.49 -0.75 4.88
C ALA A 93 -7.80 -0.50 6.37
N LYS A 94 -7.96 -1.58 7.16
CA LYS A 94 -8.13 -1.48 8.62
C LYS A 94 -6.89 -0.93 9.29
N LEU A 95 -5.71 -1.45 8.92
CA LEU A 95 -4.44 -0.94 9.44
C LEU A 95 -4.27 0.55 9.10
N TRP A 96 -4.57 0.94 7.86
CA TRP A 96 -4.49 2.32 7.41
C TRP A 96 -5.39 3.26 8.21
N ALA A 97 -6.62 2.86 8.52
CA ALA A 97 -7.52 3.65 9.35
C ALA A 97 -6.93 3.91 10.75
N ILE A 98 -6.35 2.88 11.38
CA ILE A 98 -5.68 3.00 12.67
C ILE A 98 -4.47 3.94 12.58
N LEU A 99 -3.64 3.78 11.55
CA LEU A 99 -2.47 4.64 11.32
C LEU A 99 -2.85 6.10 11.13
N LEU A 100 -3.95 6.38 10.43
CA LEU A 100 -4.45 7.75 10.27
C LEU A 100 -4.82 8.39 11.62
N ASP A 101 -5.39 7.63 12.54
CA ASP A 101 -5.72 8.15 13.87
C ASP A 101 -4.47 8.34 14.74
N GLU A 102 -3.49 7.43 14.66
CA GLU A 102 -2.16 7.58 15.28
C GLU A 102 -1.43 8.84 14.77
N PHE A 103 -1.49 9.10 13.47
CA PHE A 103 -0.91 10.29 12.86
C PHE A 103 -1.57 11.58 13.36
N ARG A 104 -2.90 11.61 13.42
CA ARG A 104 -3.64 12.77 13.94
C ARG A 104 -3.26 13.08 15.38
N GLN A 105 -3.12 12.07 16.24
CA GLN A 105 -2.70 12.25 17.63
C GLN A 105 -1.27 12.82 17.76
N ARG A 106 -0.45 12.68 16.72
CA ARG A 106 0.93 13.20 16.64
C ARG A 106 1.04 14.51 15.85
N GLY A 107 -0.08 15.11 15.45
CA GLY A 107 -0.12 16.34 14.66
C GLY A 107 0.29 16.17 13.20
N ILE A 108 0.23 14.95 12.66
CA ILE A 108 0.47 14.65 11.24
C ILE A 108 -0.90 14.64 10.54
N GLU A 109 -1.25 15.75 9.89
CA GLU A 109 -2.57 15.91 9.25
C GLU A 109 -2.51 15.88 7.72
N THR A 110 -1.35 16.20 7.15
CA THR A 110 -1.15 16.28 5.70
C THR A 110 -0.08 15.31 5.22
N LEU A 111 -0.08 15.04 3.90
CA LEU A 111 1.02 14.30 3.27
C LEU A 111 2.37 15.00 3.45
N HIS A 112 2.38 16.34 3.52
CA HIS A 112 3.61 17.10 3.77
C HIS A 112 4.16 16.78 5.16
N ASP A 113 3.31 16.79 6.19
CA ASP A 113 3.70 16.46 7.57
C ASP A 113 4.23 15.03 7.66
N LEU A 114 3.56 14.10 6.98
CA LEU A 114 3.98 12.70 6.96
C LEU A 114 5.36 12.53 6.32
N TYR A 115 5.62 13.17 5.18
CA TYR A 115 6.95 13.12 4.55
C TYR A 115 8.01 13.82 5.41
N ALA A 116 7.70 14.96 6.03
CA ALA A 116 8.61 15.67 6.91
C ALA A 116 8.96 14.82 8.15
N ALA A 117 8.00 14.08 8.70
CA ALA A 117 8.22 13.15 9.80
C ALA A 117 9.10 11.97 9.38
N LEU A 118 8.78 11.31 8.26
CA LEU A 118 9.55 10.18 7.73
C LEU A 118 11.00 10.54 7.37
N SER A 119 11.28 11.77 6.96
CA SER A 119 12.65 12.23 6.67
C SER A 119 13.55 12.41 7.90
N ARG A 120 12.99 12.38 9.11
CA ARG A 120 13.71 12.57 10.37
C ARG A 120 13.99 11.25 11.10
N CYS A 121 13.44 10.15 10.61
CA CYS A 121 13.60 8.80 11.16
C CYS A 121 14.84 8.09 10.60
#